data_AF-A0A2A6BEJ2-F1
#
_entry.id   AF-A0A2A6BEJ2-F1
#
_cell.length_a   1.000
_cell.length_b   1.000
_cell.length_c   1.000
_cell.angle_alpha   90.00
_cell.angle_beta   90.00
_cell.angle_gamma   90.00
#
_symmetry.space_group_name_H-M   'P 1'
#
loop_
_entity.id
_entity.type
_entity.pdbx_description
1 polymer ?
#
loop_
_entity_poly.entity_id
_entity_poly.type
_entity_poly.pdbx_seq_one_letter_code
_entity_poly.pdbx_strand_id
1 'polypeptide(L)'
;MAPTMVAQFAWKEKVYIKYFIANMISTMKFVLLISMLAVSVFAKSYNITVEGTIKCHEPFMFNMRIFVSYFMQHLELDKYKHDFVAECKDPTSESSEKQYRLLGKASDMLQSEVEPLLFFWHTCGFGGKGDGTCVCKDLGNISADLNLKLDIDFTGKGAMKGFRHCKQACIKAMTGDRTLYGGM
;
A
#
# COMPACT_ATOMS: atom_id res chain seq x y z
N MET A 1 -76.78 19.26 21.47
CA MET A 1 -75.38 19.72 21.62
C MET A 1 -74.73 18.73 22.59
N ALA A 2 -73.74 17.90 22.28
CA ALA A 2 -72.56 18.06 21.45
C ALA A 2 -72.06 16.70 20.92
N PRO A 3 -72.04 16.46 19.59
CA PRO A 3 -71.34 15.31 19.01
C PRO A 3 -70.05 15.68 18.26
N THR A 4 -69.59 16.94 18.31
CA THR A 4 -68.52 17.44 17.43
C THR A 4 -67.09 17.26 17.97
N MET A 5 -66.88 17.07 19.28
CA MET A 5 -65.53 17.01 19.83
C MET A 5 -64.85 15.64 19.67
N VAL A 6 -65.61 14.54 19.75
CA VAL A 6 -65.04 13.17 19.64
C VAL A 6 -64.52 12.88 18.22
N ALA A 7 -65.21 13.39 17.19
CA ALA A 7 -64.78 13.22 15.80
C ALA A 7 -63.49 13.99 15.46
N GLN A 8 -63.26 15.16 16.07
CA GLN A 8 -62.04 15.94 15.84
C GLN A 8 -60.78 15.31 16.45
N PHE A 9 -60.89 14.66 17.61
CA PHE A 9 -59.76 13.96 18.25
C PHE A 9 -59.34 12.72 17.44
N ALA A 10 -60.30 11.90 17.02
CA ALA A 10 -60.02 10.71 16.21
C ALA A 10 -59.38 11.04 14.84
N TRP A 11 -59.65 12.24 14.29
CA TRP A 11 -59.03 12.70 13.05
C TRP A 11 -57.58 13.13 13.24
N LYS A 12 -57.26 13.85 14.34
CA LYS A 12 -55.89 14.27 14.66
C LYS A 12 -54.97 13.07 14.94
N GLU A 13 -55.45 12.05 15.64
CA GLU A 13 -54.67 10.83 15.90
C GLU A 13 -54.34 10.07 14.61
N LYS A 14 -55.30 9.92 13.69
CA LYS A 14 -55.07 9.25 12.40
C LYS A 14 -54.08 10.00 11.51
N VAL A 15 -54.07 11.33 11.55
CA VAL A 15 -53.10 12.15 10.81
C VAL A 15 -51.70 12.03 11.42
N TYR A 16 -51.59 12.06 12.75
CA TYR A 16 -50.31 11.94 13.45
C TYR A 16 -49.66 10.57 13.23
N ILE A 17 -50.43 9.48 13.28
CA ILE A 17 -49.94 8.12 13.03
C ILE A 17 -49.44 7.98 11.58
N LYS A 18 -50.16 8.54 10.60
CA LYS A 18 -49.71 8.54 9.19
C LYS A 18 -48.41 9.29 9.00
N TYR A 19 -48.25 10.45 9.64
CA TYR A 19 -47.02 11.24 9.58
C TYR A 19 -45.84 10.51 10.25
N PHE A 20 -46.07 9.90 11.41
CA PHE A 20 -45.07 9.13 12.14
C PHE A 20 -44.58 7.91 11.34
N ILE A 21 -45.50 7.14 10.74
CA ILE A 21 -45.17 6.00 9.89
C ILE A 21 -44.43 6.44 8.63
N ALA A 22 -44.87 7.53 7.98
CA ALA A 22 -44.19 8.06 6.80
C ALA A 22 -42.75 8.52 7.12
N ASN A 23 -42.55 9.16 8.28
CA ASN A 23 -41.22 9.57 8.76
C ASN A 23 -40.33 8.35 9.08
N MET A 24 -40.86 7.33 9.76
CA MET A 24 -40.12 6.08 10.03
C MET A 24 -39.75 5.30 8.77
N ILE A 25 -40.66 5.22 7.79
CA ILE A 25 -40.37 4.58 6.50
C ILE A 25 -39.31 5.37 5.74
N SER A 26 -39.35 6.70 5.80
CA SER A 26 -38.35 7.57 5.19
C SER A 26 -36.97 7.37 5.82
N THR A 27 -36.87 7.38 7.15
CA THR A 27 -35.59 7.19 7.84
C THR A 27 -35.00 5.79 7.64
N MET A 28 -35.82 4.73 7.63
CA MET A 28 -35.35 3.38 7.31
C MET A 28 -34.78 3.26 5.90
N LYS A 29 -35.39 3.94 4.91
CA LYS A 29 -34.88 3.98 3.54
C LYS A 29 -33.53 4.69 3.44
N PHE A 30 -33.36 5.80 4.17
CA PHE A 30 -32.09 6.54 4.20
C PHE A 30 -30.96 5.72 4.85
N VAL A 31 -31.23 5.02 5.94
CA VAL A 31 -30.23 4.16 6.61
C VAL A 31 -29.78 3.01 5.70
N LEU A 32 -30.70 2.39 4.97
CA LEU A 32 -30.38 1.35 3.98
C LEU A 32 -29.58 1.89 2.79
N LEU A 33 -29.87 3.11 2.33
CA LEU A 33 -29.10 3.77 1.28
C LEU A 33 -27.67 4.07 1.73
N ILE A 34 -27.50 4.61 2.94
CA ILE A 34 -26.17 4.92 3.50
C ILE A 34 -25.37 3.63 3.74
N SER A 35 -26.01 2.55 4.23
CA SER A 35 -25.30 1.28 4.42
C SER A 35 -24.89 0.63 3.10
N MET A 36 -25.72 0.71 2.04
CA MET A 36 -25.32 0.24 0.71
C MET A 36 -24.24 1.11 0.06
N LEU A 37 -24.27 2.44 0.27
CA LEU A 37 -23.22 3.35 -0.19
C LEU A 37 -21.90 3.11 0.55
N ALA A 38 -21.94 2.83 1.86
CA ALA A 38 -20.75 2.57 2.67
C ALA A 38 -20.02 1.27 2.26
N VAL A 39 -20.75 0.24 1.81
CA VAL A 39 -20.14 -1.01 1.31
C VAL A 39 -19.49 -0.81 -0.06
N SER A 40 -19.86 0.24 -0.81
CA SER A 40 -19.32 0.51 -2.15
C SER A 40 -17.96 1.21 -2.17
N VAL A 41 -17.39 1.54 -1.00
CA VAL A 41 -15.97 1.92 -0.87
C VAL A 41 -15.13 0.65 -0.96
N PHE A 42 -15.10 0.07 -2.16
CA PHE A 42 -14.34 -1.14 -2.45
C PHE A 42 -12.85 -0.81 -2.42
N ALA A 43 -12.14 -1.45 -1.49
CA ALA A 43 -10.69 -1.47 -1.49
C ALA A 43 -10.20 -1.92 -2.87
N LYS A 44 -9.44 -1.06 -3.55
CA LYS A 44 -8.81 -1.44 -4.82
C LYS A 44 -7.52 -2.17 -4.50
N SER A 45 -7.25 -3.21 -5.27
CA SER A 45 -6.02 -3.97 -5.14
C SER A 45 -5.37 -4.19 -6.50
N TYR A 46 -4.07 -3.99 -6.55
CA TYR A 46 -3.24 -4.07 -7.75
C TYR A 46 -2.16 -5.12 -7.56
N ASN A 47 -2.00 -5.98 -8.57
CA ASN A 47 -0.88 -6.91 -8.62
C ASN A 47 0.36 -6.18 -9.13
N ILE A 48 1.48 -6.36 -8.44
CA ILE A 48 2.76 -5.78 -8.82
C ILE A 48 3.74 -6.93 -9.09
N THR A 49 4.16 -7.03 -10.34
CA THR A 49 5.23 -7.92 -10.80
C THR A 49 6.41 -7.06 -11.23
N VAL A 50 7.57 -7.28 -10.62
CA VAL A 50 8.84 -6.70 -11.07
C VAL A 50 9.82 -7.83 -11.32
N GLU A 51 10.29 -7.96 -12.55
CA GLU A 51 11.24 -9.00 -12.94
C GLU A 51 12.40 -8.43 -13.75
N GLY A 52 13.51 -9.14 -13.76
CA GLY A 52 14.65 -8.74 -14.56
C GLY A 52 15.93 -9.39 -14.06
N THR A 53 17.03 -8.71 -14.36
CA THR A 53 18.37 -9.24 -14.15
C THR A 53 19.21 -8.23 -13.39
N ILE A 54 19.94 -8.68 -12.36
CA ILE A 54 20.93 -7.88 -11.65
C ILE A 54 22.32 -8.34 -12.09
N LYS A 55 23.18 -7.38 -12.46
CA LYS A 55 24.57 -7.63 -12.88
C LYS A 55 25.56 -6.90 -11.98
N CYS A 56 26.66 -7.57 -11.67
CA CYS A 56 27.80 -7.07 -10.89
C CYS A 56 29.10 -7.67 -11.44
N HIS A 57 30.26 -7.02 -11.22
CA HIS A 57 31.56 -7.55 -11.63
C HIS A 57 32.05 -8.73 -10.79
N GLU A 58 31.53 -8.88 -9.58
CA GLU A 58 31.93 -9.87 -8.58
C GLU A 58 30.69 -10.54 -7.97
N PRO A 59 30.81 -11.72 -7.34
CA PRO A 59 29.74 -12.29 -6.54
C PRO A 59 29.28 -11.32 -5.46
N PHE A 60 27.97 -11.26 -5.22
CA PHE A 60 27.38 -10.24 -4.37
C PHE A 60 26.12 -10.75 -3.67
N MET A 61 25.81 -10.13 -2.55
CA MET A 61 24.53 -10.27 -1.86
C MET A 61 23.64 -9.09 -2.24
N PHE A 62 22.34 -9.33 -2.33
CA PHE A 62 21.37 -8.30 -2.57
C PHE A 62 20.04 -8.61 -1.90
N ASN A 63 19.30 -7.61 -1.47
CA ASN A 63 17.92 -7.80 -1.03
C ASN A 63 17.05 -6.78 -1.78
N MET A 64 15.86 -7.21 -2.19
CA MET A 64 14.89 -6.34 -2.84
C MET A 64 13.57 -6.38 -2.08
N ARG A 65 12.99 -5.21 -1.85
CA ARG A 65 11.66 -5.09 -1.23
C ARG A 65 10.83 -4.05 -1.96
N ILE A 66 9.53 -4.30 -2.05
CA ILE A 66 8.56 -3.33 -2.57
C ILE A 66 7.72 -2.84 -1.40
N PHE A 67 7.59 -1.53 -1.27
CA PHE A 67 6.68 -0.88 -0.35
C PHE A 67 5.76 0.08 -1.10
N VAL A 68 4.55 0.32 -0.60
CA VAL A 68 3.72 1.45 -1.05
C VAL A 68 4.05 2.64 -0.15
N SER A 69 4.42 3.80 -0.68
CA SER A 69 4.65 4.99 0.16
C SER A 69 3.70 6.09 -0.24
N TYR A 70 2.88 6.54 0.69
CA TYR A 70 2.01 7.70 0.48
C TYR A 70 2.67 9.05 0.77
N PHE A 71 3.79 9.06 1.48
CA PHE A 71 4.46 10.29 1.90
C PHE A 71 5.97 10.06 2.08
N MET A 72 6.75 10.18 1.00
CA MET A 72 8.22 10.26 1.10
C MET A 72 8.70 11.44 1.98
N GLN A 73 7.84 12.41 2.27
CA GLN A 73 8.18 13.58 3.08
C GLN A 73 8.20 13.31 4.59
N HIS A 74 7.54 12.26 5.07
CA HIS A 74 7.48 11.90 6.50
C HIS A 74 7.87 10.43 6.68
N LEU A 75 9.18 10.18 6.64
CA LEU A 75 9.84 8.88 6.83
C LEU A 75 9.72 8.35 8.28
N GLU A 76 8.52 8.34 8.86
CA GLU A 76 8.22 7.65 10.12
C GLU A 76 8.00 6.17 9.85
N LEU A 77 9.10 5.41 9.83
CA LEU A 77 9.17 3.98 9.46
C LEU A 77 8.28 3.04 10.29
N ASP A 78 7.76 3.52 11.42
CA ASP A 78 6.94 2.75 12.37
C ASP A 78 5.53 2.45 11.82
N LYS A 79 5.09 3.16 10.78
CA LYS A 79 3.76 2.99 10.17
C LYS A 79 3.73 2.03 8.96
N TYR A 80 4.87 1.52 8.50
CA TYR A 80 5.01 0.83 7.22
C TYR A 80 4.66 -0.67 7.24
N LYS A 81 4.16 -1.21 8.36
CA LYS A 81 3.81 -2.64 8.44
C LYS A 81 2.67 -3.01 7.47
N HIS A 82 1.81 -2.06 7.13
CA HIS A 82 0.72 -2.24 6.17
C HIS A 82 1.12 -1.95 4.73
N ASP A 83 2.32 -1.41 4.53
CA ASP A 83 2.79 -0.91 3.23
C ASP A 83 3.73 -1.89 2.53
N PHE A 84 4.13 -2.97 3.20
CA PHE A 84 4.96 -4.01 2.61
C PHE A 84 4.20 -4.81 1.55
N VAL A 85 4.78 -4.91 0.35
CA VAL A 85 4.16 -5.57 -0.80
C VAL A 85 4.84 -6.91 -1.10
N ALA A 86 6.17 -6.91 -1.20
CA ALA A 86 6.94 -8.08 -1.59
C ALA A 86 8.41 -8.00 -1.15
N GLU A 87 9.04 -9.16 -0.99
CA GLU A 87 10.49 -9.30 -0.75
C GLU A 87 11.05 -10.41 -1.65
N CYS A 88 12.31 -10.24 -2.07
CA CYS A 88 13.03 -11.25 -2.82
C CYS A 88 13.46 -12.40 -1.88
N LYS A 89 13.08 -13.64 -2.21
CA LYS A 89 13.33 -14.81 -1.36
C LYS A 89 14.77 -15.34 -1.43
N ASP A 90 15.50 -15.02 -2.50
CA ASP A 90 16.83 -15.59 -2.77
C ASP A 90 17.90 -14.47 -2.91
N PRO A 91 18.34 -13.87 -1.78
CA PRO A 91 19.13 -12.64 -1.76
C PRO A 91 20.64 -12.80 -2.04
N THR A 92 21.05 -13.90 -2.67
CA THR A 92 22.47 -14.20 -2.88
C THR A 92 22.73 -14.59 -4.33
N SER A 93 23.76 -13.97 -4.90
CA SER A 93 24.27 -14.33 -6.22
C SER A 93 25.68 -14.90 -6.11
N GLU A 94 25.82 -16.17 -6.45
CA GLU A 94 27.13 -16.82 -6.60
C GLU A 94 27.80 -16.44 -7.94
N SER A 95 27.02 -15.89 -8.87
CA SER A 95 27.45 -15.42 -10.18
C SER A 95 27.50 -13.89 -10.24
N SER A 96 28.14 -13.35 -11.28
CA SER A 96 28.10 -11.93 -11.66
C SER A 96 26.71 -11.47 -12.13
N GLU A 97 25.79 -12.40 -12.38
CA GLU A 97 24.47 -12.13 -12.93
C GLU A 97 23.41 -13.00 -12.24
N LYS A 98 22.29 -12.41 -11.84
CA LYS A 98 21.17 -13.11 -11.20
C LYS A 98 19.84 -12.60 -11.70
N GLN A 99 18.99 -13.52 -12.16
CA GLN A 99 17.60 -13.22 -12.44
C GLN A 99 16.80 -13.11 -11.14
N TYR A 100 15.88 -12.16 -11.11
CA TYR A 100 14.99 -11.96 -9.98
C TYR A 100 13.55 -11.75 -10.45
N ARG A 101 12.62 -12.08 -9.55
CA ARG A 101 11.21 -11.83 -9.73
C ARG A 101 10.56 -11.53 -8.39
N LEU A 102 9.93 -10.36 -8.30
CA LEU A 102 9.16 -9.88 -7.17
C LEU A 102 7.69 -9.91 -7.55
N LEU A 103 6.87 -10.52 -6.69
CA LEU A 103 5.43 -10.63 -6.86
C LEU A 103 4.79 -10.19 -5.56
N GLY A 104 3.91 -9.20 -5.63
CA GLY A 104 3.14 -8.76 -4.47
C GLY A 104 1.84 -8.11 -4.87
N LYS A 105 1.04 -7.81 -3.86
CA LYS A 105 -0.28 -7.20 -4.02
C LYS A 105 -0.33 -5.94 -3.17
N ALA A 106 -0.56 -4.81 -3.81
CA ALA A 106 -0.78 -3.54 -3.14
C ALA A 106 -2.29 -3.26 -3.07
N SER A 107 -2.76 -2.64 -2.00
CA SER A 107 -4.16 -2.22 -1.91
C SER A 107 -4.31 -0.96 -1.07
N ASP A 108 -5.17 -0.06 -1.50
CA ASP A 108 -5.61 1.09 -0.71
C ASP A 108 -7.14 1.09 -0.61
N MET A 109 -7.65 1.33 0.59
CA MET A 109 -9.08 1.39 0.88
C MET A 109 -9.72 2.72 0.44
N LEU A 110 -8.96 3.81 0.41
CA LEU A 110 -9.47 5.16 0.21
C LEU A 110 -9.03 5.79 -1.10
N GLN A 111 -8.07 5.18 -1.79
CA GLN A 111 -7.45 5.79 -2.97
C GLN A 111 -7.54 4.91 -4.21
N SER A 112 -7.61 5.58 -5.35
CA SER A 112 -7.69 4.93 -6.65
C SER A 112 -6.33 4.56 -7.23
N GLU A 113 -5.25 4.99 -6.61
CA GLU A 113 -3.87 4.78 -7.07
C GLU A 113 -3.03 4.26 -5.91
N VAL A 114 -1.89 3.64 -6.21
CA VAL A 114 -0.86 3.33 -5.22
C VAL A 114 0.49 3.78 -5.77
N GLU A 115 1.41 4.16 -4.88
CA GLU A 115 2.73 4.69 -5.24
C GLU A 115 3.82 3.71 -4.76
N PRO A 116 4.12 2.65 -5.54
CA PRO A 116 5.10 1.66 -5.14
C PRO A 116 6.54 2.15 -5.30
N LEU A 117 7.33 1.93 -4.25
CA LEU A 117 8.77 2.11 -4.23
C LEU A 117 9.47 0.77 -4.13
N LEU A 118 10.41 0.56 -5.04
CA LEU A 118 11.35 -0.55 -4.98
C LEU A 118 12.59 -0.13 -4.20
N PHE A 119 12.88 -0.85 -3.12
CA PHE A 119 14.11 -0.75 -2.35
C PHE A 119 15.05 -1.88 -2.70
N PHE A 120 16.32 -1.55 -2.84
CA PHE A 120 17.36 -2.46 -3.27
C PHE A 120 18.61 -2.24 -2.42
N TRP A 121 19.03 -3.25 -1.67
CA TRP A 121 20.30 -3.25 -0.96
C TRP A 121 21.25 -4.24 -1.63
N HIS A 122 22.54 -3.93 -1.71
CA HIS A 122 23.54 -4.84 -2.26
C HIS A 122 24.96 -4.61 -1.75
N THR A 123 25.80 -5.63 -1.91
CA THR A 123 27.25 -5.58 -1.61
C THR A 123 28.13 -5.49 -2.86
N CYS A 124 27.55 -5.38 -4.06
CA CYS A 124 28.33 -5.24 -5.30
C CYS A 124 29.27 -4.01 -5.26
N GLY A 125 30.55 -4.21 -5.55
CA GLY A 125 31.59 -3.17 -5.51
C GLY A 125 32.21 -2.96 -4.13
N PHE A 126 31.79 -3.73 -3.13
CA PHE A 126 32.31 -3.72 -1.76
C PHE A 126 33.05 -5.02 -1.40
N GLY A 127 33.46 -5.81 -2.40
CA GLY A 127 34.24 -7.03 -2.19
C GLY A 127 33.48 -8.11 -1.40
N GLY A 128 32.15 -8.07 -1.45
CA GLY A 128 31.28 -8.99 -0.70
C GLY A 128 31.32 -8.85 0.82
N LYS A 129 32.06 -7.87 1.37
CA LYS A 129 32.27 -7.71 2.82
C LYS A 129 31.33 -6.65 3.39
N GLY A 130 30.17 -7.05 3.92
CA GLY A 130 29.35 -6.38 4.95
C GLY A 130 28.80 -4.96 4.69
N ASP A 131 29.60 -4.09 4.08
CA ASP A 131 29.28 -2.70 3.77
C ASP A 131 28.48 -2.66 2.46
N GLY A 132 27.18 -2.91 2.56
CA GLY A 132 26.28 -2.75 1.43
C GLY A 132 25.86 -1.29 1.22
N THR A 133 25.42 -0.98 0.00
CA THR A 133 24.74 0.28 -0.29
C THR A 133 23.28 0.03 -0.65
N CYS A 134 22.51 1.10 -0.59
CA CYS A 134 21.06 1.09 -0.73
C CYS A 134 20.65 2.04 -1.86
N VAL A 135 19.78 1.55 -2.72
CA VAL A 135 19.18 2.24 -3.85
C VAL A 135 17.67 2.08 -3.75
N CYS A 136 16.93 3.07 -4.23
CA CYS A 136 15.52 2.88 -4.50
C CYS A 136 15.13 3.46 -5.84
N LYS A 137 14.02 2.92 -6.33
CA LYS A 137 13.40 3.31 -7.58
C LYS A 137 11.91 3.53 -7.31
N ASP A 138 11.49 4.75 -7.56
CA ASP A 138 10.08 5.08 -7.72
C ASP A 138 9.57 4.40 -9.00
N LEU A 139 8.49 3.62 -8.86
CA LEU A 139 7.83 2.93 -9.96
C LEU A 139 6.67 3.75 -10.56
N GLY A 140 6.42 4.94 -10.01
CA GLY A 140 5.33 5.84 -10.37
C GLY A 140 3.99 5.42 -9.80
N ASN A 141 3.01 6.33 -9.88
CA ASN A 141 1.65 6.07 -9.47
C ASN A 141 1.01 5.04 -10.40
N ILE A 142 0.41 3.98 -9.82
CA ILE A 142 -0.30 2.95 -10.58
C ILE A 142 -1.77 2.91 -10.18
N SER A 143 -2.64 2.83 -11.20
CA SER A 143 -4.11 2.66 -11.07
C SER A 143 -4.59 1.33 -11.64
N ALA A 144 -3.66 0.43 -11.99
CA ALA A 144 -3.89 -0.88 -12.57
C ALA A 144 -2.72 -1.83 -12.21
N ASP A 145 -2.87 -3.12 -12.54
CA ASP A 145 -1.82 -4.12 -12.37
C ASP A 145 -0.53 -3.69 -13.09
N LEU A 146 0.60 -3.73 -12.37
CA LEU A 146 1.92 -3.36 -12.85
C LEU A 146 2.74 -4.60 -13.18
N ASN A 147 3.18 -4.73 -14.44
CA ASN A 147 4.18 -5.71 -14.85
C ASN A 147 5.38 -4.98 -15.44
N LEU A 148 6.45 -4.89 -14.65
CA LEU A 148 7.65 -4.13 -14.98
C LEU A 148 8.85 -5.07 -15.20
N LYS A 149 9.50 -4.93 -16.35
CA LYS A 149 10.84 -5.49 -16.58
C LYS A 149 11.89 -4.44 -16.22
N LEU A 150 12.72 -4.72 -15.22
CA LEU A 150 13.75 -3.83 -14.71
C LEU A 150 15.08 -4.58 -14.65
N ASP A 151 16.01 -4.24 -15.54
CA ASP A 151 17.38 -4.76 -15.46
C ASP A 151 18.26 -3.76 -14.69
N ILE A 152 19.03 -4.26 -13.74
CA ILE A 152 19.87 -3.47 -12.83
C ILE A 152 21.33 -3.83 -13.08
N ASP A 153 22.12 -2.84 -13.48
CA ASP A 153 23.52 -3.04 -13.79
C ASP A 153 24.41 -2.20 -12.86
N PHE A 154 25.18 -2.89 -12.00
CA PHE A 154 26.17 -2.30 -11.11
C PHE A 154 27.58 -2.27 -11.69
N THR A 155 27.77 -2.75 -12.93
CA THR A 155 29.09 -2.82 -13.56
C THR A 155 29.59 -1.46 -14.09
N GLY A 156 28.69 -0.50 -14.31
CA GLY A 156 29.02 0.82 -14.85
C GLY A 156 29.25 1.92 -13.81
N LYS A 157 30.01 2.96 -14.18
CA LYS A 157 30.15 4.23 -13.41
C LYS A 157 28.82 5.00 -13.19
N GLY A 158 27.74 4.52 -13.80
CA GLY A 158 26.38 5.04 -13.67
C GLY A 158 25.47 4.21 -12.76
N ALA A 159 26.04 3.31 -11.93
CA ALA A 159 25.29 2.56 -10.92
C ALA A 159 24.26 3.47 -10.25
N MET A 160 22.99 3.03 -10.26
CA MET A 160 21.81 3.82 -9.89
C MET A 160 22.11 4.77 -8.74
N LYS A 161 22.21 6.08 -9.04
CA LYS A 161 22.47 7.09 -8.01
C LYS A 161 21.29 7.09 -7.04
N GLY A 162 21.54 6.61 -5.82
CA GLY A 162 20.52 6.58 -4.78
C GLY A 162 19.99 7.99 -4.50
N PHE A 163 18.67 8.11 -4.33
CA PHE A 163 18.07 9.31 -3.76
C PHE A 163 18.63 9.52 -2.35
N ARG A 164 19.03 10.75 -1.97
CA ARG A 164 19.61 11.02 -0.63
C ARG A 164 18.68 10.61 0.52
N HIS A 165 17.37 10.79 0.34
CA HIS A 165 16.34 10.36 1.32
C HIS A 165 16.13 8.84 1.38
N CYS A 166 16.65 8.11 0.39
CA CYS A 166 16.52 6.67 0.29
C CYS A 166 17.46 5.89 1.20
N LYS A 167 18.66 6.43 1.45
CA LYS A 167 19.72 5.70 2.15
C LYS A 167 19.30 5.30 3.57
N GLN A 168 18.69 6.23 4.32
CA GLN A 168 18.22 5.95 5.68
C GLN A 168 17.01 5.01 5.71
N ALA A 169 16.04 5.24 4.81
CA ALA A 169 14.83 4.42 4.71
C ALA A 169 15.16 2.96 4.35
N CYS A 170 16.05 2.78 3.38
CA CYS A 170 16.48 1.47 2.92
C CYS A 170 17.30 0.72 3.98
N ILE A 171 18.24 1.38 4.65
CA ILE A 171 19.00 0.73 5.74
C ILE A 171 18.03 0.24 6.82
N LYS A 172 17.11 1.10 7.29
CA LYS A 172 16.13 0.72 8.31
C LYS A 172 15.17 -0.36 7.85
N ALA A 173 14.72 -0.31 6.59
CA ALA A 173 13.90 -1.38 6.01
C ALA A 173 14.68 -2.71 6.04
N MET A 174 15.95 -2.73 5.64
CA MET A 174 16.74 -3.94 5.46
C MET A 174 17.34 -4.52 6.76
N THR A 175 17.74 -3.69 7.72
CA THR A 175 18.31 -4.17 8.99
C THR A 175 17.28 -4.81 9.90
N GLY A 176 15.99 -4.68 9.59
CA GLY A 176 14.92 -5.33 10.32
C GLY A 176 14.97 -5.02 11.80
N ASP A 177 15.28 -3.77 12.17
CA ASP A 177 15.24 -3.34 13.56
C ASP A 177 13.83 -3.59 14.12
N ARG A 178 13.68 -4.73 14.80
CA ARG A 178 12.40 -5.23 15.32
C ARG A 178 11.89 -4.37 16.47
N THR A 179 12.69 -3.44 16.99
CA THR A 179 12.25 -2.51 18.04
C THR A 179 11.10 -1.60 17.60
N LEU A 180 10.88 -1.44 16.29
CA LEU A 180 9.76 -0.68 15.73
C LEU A 180 8.53 -1.54 15.39
N TYR A 181 8.70 -2.87 15.35
CA TYR A 181 7.58 -3.81 15.26
C TYR A 181 7.22 -4.21 16.69
N GLY A 182 6.51 -3.31 17.37
CA GLY A 182 6.11 -3.44 18.77
C GLY A 182 5.93 -4.90 19.19
N GLY A 183 6.77 -5.30 20.15
CA GLY A 183 6.57 -6.55 20.88
C GLY A 183 5.15 -6.56 21.41
N MET A 184 4.39 -7.55 20.96
CA MET A 184 3.38 -8.21 21.75
C MET A 184 3.96 -9.56 22.17
#